data_AF-A0A1Y3QRN8-F1
#
_entry.id   AF-A0A1Y3QRN8-F1
#
_cell.length_a   1.000
_cell.length_b   1.000
_cell.length_c   1.000
_cell.angle_alpha   90.00
_cell.angle_beta   90.00
_cell.angle_gamma   90.00
#
_symmetry.space_group_name_H-M   'P 1'
#
loop_
_entity.id
_entity.type
_entity.pdbx_description
1 polymer ?
#
loop_
_entity_poly.entity_id
_entity_poly.type
_entity_poly.pdbx_seq_one_letter_code
_entity_poly.pdbx_strand_id
1 'polypeptide(L)'
;MKFPVVGLLGAVILLQAGEGACGQEPLRAAAFRLPDVPAALTEPAERADYLALHYWDRFDFADTTLVRRPEITEQAFADFVCILPYAPRAGAAVDSLFARAEVAKGMFCHFMELGDKYLDEPASPLYNEELYALFLRAQLDSPLLEEVEKIGPRTRLAVMSKNRPGDRAEDFTFRCRDGSRGRLSEIGAEYTLLYFNAPDCADCRRAKAYLASSSAVAGLLRDKRLAVVSVCIGTDPEVWKETVCPTGWIDAIDEEQTLMHDAVYDLRTVPAIYLLDRNKRVLLKNAAPDEVGSWLAGR
;
A
#
# COMPACT_ATOMS: atom_id res chain seq x y z
N MET A 1 -1.87 18.38 7.66
CA MET A 1 -2.64 19.26 6.73
C MET A 1 -3.92 18.53 6.39
N LYS A 2 -5.08 19.13 6.68
CA LYS A 2 -6.40 18.54 6.45
C LYS A 2 -6.77 18.73 4.97
N PHE A 3 -6.90 17.65 4.21
CA PHE A 3 -7.52 17.67 2.88
C PHE A 3 -9.04 17.50 3.04
N PRO A 4 -9.88 18.27 2.33
CA PRO A 4 -11.32 18.11 2.41
C PRO A 4 -11.76 16.96 1.49
N VAL A 5 -12.22 15.87 2.11
CA VAL A 5 -13.07 14.87 1.44
C VAL A 5 -14.49 15.46 1.41
N VAL A 6 -14.81 16.20 0.34
CA VAL A 6 -16.19 16.61 0.04
C VAL A 6 -16.40 16.53 -1.46
N GLY A 7 -17.34 15.68 -1.87
CA GLY A 7 -18.08 15.89 -3.12
C GLY A 7 -18.09 14.73 -4.11
N LEU A 8 -18.64 13.57 -3.74
CA LEU A 8 -19.09 12.59 -4.75
C LEU A 8 -20.44 11.93 -4.44
N LEU A 9 -21.23 12.53 -3.54
CA LEU A 9 -22.61 12.14 -3.28
C LEU A 9 -23.50 13.38 -3.37
N GLY A 10 -24.09 13.61 -4.54
CA GLY A 10 -25.14 14.61 -4.70
C GLY A 10 -25.30 15.15 -6.10
N ALA A 11 -26.01 14.42 -6.97
CA ALA A 11 -26.82 15.01 -8.04
C ALA A 11 -27.74 13.93 -8.66
N VAL A 12 -28.82 13.60 -7.96
CA VAL A 12 -30.04 13.10 -8.58
C VAL A 12 -31.05 14.24 -8.49
N ILE A 13 -31.90 14.37 -9.52
CA ILE A 13 -33.11 15.23 -9.64
C ILE A 13 -32.91 16.50 -10.52
N LEU A 14 -33.36 16.47 -11.79
CA LEU A 14 -34.67 16.95 -12.30
C LEU A 14 -34.69 17.03 -13.84
N LEU A 15 -35.64 16.33 -14.49
CA LEU A 15 -36.07 16.60 -15.86
C LEU A 15 -36.82 17.95 -15.89
N GLN A 16 -36.54 18.81 -16.87
CA GLN A 16 -37.57 19.53 -17.65
C GLN A 16 -37.08 19.81 -19.07
N ALA A 17 -38.03 19.72 -20.00
CA ALA A 17 -37.89 19.89 -21.44
C ALA A 17 -37.78 21.38 -21.84
N GLY A 18 -37.08 21.63 -22.94
CA GLY A 18 -37.09 22.90 -23.68
C GLY A 18 -36.47 22.70 -25.06
N GLU A 19 -37.27 22.82 -26.12
CA GLU A 19 -36.86 22.84 -27.53
C GLU A 19 -36.12 24.13 -27.87
N GLY A 20 -35.11 24.06 -28.75
CA GLY A 20 -34.53 25.27 -29.38
C GLY A 20 -33.14 25.15 -30.00
N ALA A 21 -33.07 24.70 -31.25
CA ALA A 21 -32.18 25.09 -32.35
C ALA A 21 -30.61 25.08 -32.23
N CYS A 22 -30.05 24.23 -33.10
CA CYS A 22 -28.93 24.46 -34.05
C CYS A 22 -27.62 25.09 -33.56
N GLY A 23 -26.54 24.29 -33.62
CA GLY A 23 -25.18 24.81 -33.76
C GLY A 23 -24.13 23.97 -33.07
N GLN A 24 -23.60 22.98 -33.80
CA GLN A 24 -22.36 22.24 -33.51
C GLN A 24 -22.29 21.56 -32.14
N GLU A 25 -22.59 20.26 -32.10
CA GLU A 25 -22.09 19.40 -31.01
C GLU A 25 -20.57 19.53 -30.98
N PRO A 26 -19.95 20.03 -29.89
CA PRO A 26 -18.54 19.81 -29.69
C PRO A 26 -18.36 18.29 -29.63
N LEU A 27 -17.34 17.75 -30.31
CA LEU A 27 -16.88 16.38 -30.07
C LEU A 27 -16.73 16.19 -28.56
N ARG A 28 -17.76 15.64 -27.90
CA ARG A 28 -17.68 15.22 -26.51
C ARG A 28 -16.58 14.19 -26.52
N ALA A 29 -15.43 14.53 -25.93
CA ALA A 29 -14.38 13.57 -25.63
C ALA A 29 -15.07 12.31 -25.10
N ALA A 30 -14.86 11.17 -25.77
CA ALA A 30 -15.52 9.92 -25.40
C ALA A 30 -15.23 9.65 -23.92
N ALA A 31 -16.18 9.94 -23.05
CA ALA A 31 -16.01 9.80 -21.61
C ALA A 31 -16.17 8.32 -21.23
N PHE A 32 -15.42 7.88 -20.22
CA PHE A 32 -15.62 6.57 -19.61
C PHE A 32 -17.08 6.43 -19.14
N ARG A 33 -17.71 5.28 -19.40
CA ARG A 33 -19.13 5.03 -19.07
C ARG A 33 -19.25 3.91 -18.06
N LEU A 34 -19.75 4.25 -16.88
CA LEU A 34 -20.08 3.29 -15.83
C LEU A 34 -21.25 2.37 -16.24
N PRO A 35 -21.32 1.15 -15.69
CA PRO A 35 -22.48 0.27 -15.85
C PRO A 35 -23.69 0.83 -15.07
N ASP A 36 -24.89 0.51 -15.55
CA ASP A 36 -26.13 0.87 -14.86
C ASP A 36 -26.43 -0.16 -13.77
N VAL A 37 -26.23 0.20 -12.50
CA VAL A 37 -26.47 -0.71 -11.37
C VAL A 37 -27.98 -0.99 -11.24
N PRO A 38 -28.42 -2.27 -11.29
CA PRO A 38 -29.83 -2.62 -11.18
C PRO A 38 -30.47 -2.06 -9.91
N ALA A 39 -31.64 -1.43 -10.05
CA ALA A 39 -32.40 -0.86 -8.92
C ALA A 39 -32.84 -1.93 -7.90
N ALA A 40 -32.88 -3.20 -8.31
CA ALA A 40 -33.19 -4.32 -7.43
C ALA A 40 -32.06 -4.63 -6.42
N LEU A 41 -30.81 -4.21 -6.69
CA LEU A 41 -29.70 -4.36 -5.75
C LEU A 41 -29.75 -3.21 -4.73
N THR A 42 -30.16 -3.54 -3.51
CA THR A 42 -30.31 -2.58 -2.41
C THR A 42 -29.15 -2.62 -1.44
N GLU A 43 -28.54 -3.79 -1.23
CA GLU A 43 -27.44 -3.95 -0.29
C GLU A 43 -26.15 -3.26 -0.78
N PRO A 44 -25.48 -2.41 0.03
CA PRO A 44 -24.30 -1.67 -0.40
C PRO A 44 -23.18 -2.56 -0.96
N ALA A 45 -22.93 -3.71 -0.31
CA ALA A 45 -21.89 -4.65 -0.74
C ALA A 45 -22.23 -5.31 -2.10
N GLU A 46 -23.49 -5.69 -2.33
CA GLU A 46 -23.93 -6.26 -3.60
C GLU A 46 -23.86 -5.25 -4.74
N ARG A 47 -24.19 -3.98 -4.45
CA ARG A 47 -24.06 -2.88 -5.41
C ARG A 47 -22.59 -2.62 -5.76
N ALA A 48 -21.70 -2.65 -4.76
CA ALA A 48 -20.26 -2.50 -4.97
C ALA A 48 -19.69 -3.66 -5.79
N ASP A 49 -20.09 -4.90 -5.50
CA ASP A 49 -19.72 -6.08 -6.29
C ASP A 49 -20.17 -5.95 -7.74
N TYR A 50 -21.43 -5.59 -7.98
CA TYR A 50 -21.94 -5.41 -9.33
C TYR A 50 -21.15 -4.33 -10.07
N LEU A 51 -20.96 -3.17 -9.42
CA LEU A 51 -20.22 -2.07 -10.03
C LEU A 51 -18.78 -2.46 -10.36
N ALA A 52 -18.08 -3.16 -9.46
CA ALA A 52 -16.70 -3.60 -9.67
C ALA A 52 -16.59 -4.64 -10.80
N LEU A 53 -17.48 -5.63 -10.83
CA LEU A 53 -17.46 -6.71 -11.83
C LEU A 53 -17.81 -6.20 -13.24
N HIS A 54 -18.72 -5.23 -13.34
CA HIS A 54 -19.19 -4.67 -14.61
C HIS A 54 -18.52 -3.34 -14.98
N TYR A 55 -17.55 -2.89 -14.18
CA TYR A 55 -16.97 -1.54 -14.28
C TYR A 55 -16.45 -1.24 -15.69
N TRP A 56 -15.75 -2.21 -16.26
CA TRP A 56 -15.07 -2.07 -17.54
C TRP A 56 -15.94 -2.47 -18.74
N ASP A 57 -17.19 -2.93 -18.58
CA ASP A 57 -18.02 -3.56 -19.65
C ASP A 57 -18.12 -2.73 -20.93
N ARG A 58 -18.07 -1.40 -20.81
CA ARG A 58 -18.18 -0.45 -21.92
C ARG A 58 -16.82 0.08 -22.42
N PHE A 59 -15.71 -0.39 -21.85
CA PHE A 59 -14.35 -0.02 -22.24
C PHE A 59 -13.83 -0.93 -23.35
N ASP A 60 -13.29 -0.33 -24.41
CA ASP A 60 -12.69 -1.05 -25.53
C ASP A 60 -11.20 -1.32 -25.27
N PHE A 61 -10.87 -2.54 -24.85
CA PHE A 61 -9.50 -2.95 -24.57
C PHE A 61 -8.64 -3.12 -25.82
N ALA A 62 -9.23 -3.21 -27.02
CA ALA A 62 -8.49 -3.28 -28.27
C ALA A 62 -8.06 -1.89 -28.78
N ASP A 63 -8.71 -0.82 -28.33
CA ASP A 63 -8.32 0.56 -28.65
C ASP A 63 -7.09 1.00 -27.82
N THR A 64 -5.92 0.67 -28.34
CA THR A 64 -4.63 1.04 -27.73
C THR A 64 -4.36 2.55 -27.68
N THR A 65 -5.16 3.40 -28.35
CA THR A 65 -5.01 4.85 -28.24
C THR A 65 -5.40 5.36 -26.86
N LEU A 66 -6.26 4.62 -26.13
CA LEU A 66 -6.74 4.96 -24.78
C LEU A 66 -5.61 4.96 -23.74
N VAL A 67 -4.49 4.28 -23.99
CA VAL A 67 -3.27 4.33 -23.14
C VAL A 67 -2.70 5.75 -23.07
N ARG A 68 -2.89 6.56 -24.13
CA ARG A 68 -2.39 7.94 -24.21
C ARG A 68 -3.42 8.98 -23.76
N ARG A 69 -4.54 8.53 -23.18
CA ARG A 69 -5.66 9.37 -22.74
C ARG A 69 -5.88 9.21 -21.24
N PRO A 70 -4.97 9.73 -20.40
CA PRO A 70 -5.05 9.59 -18.95
C PRO A 70 -6.34 10.18 -18.37
N GLU A 71 -6.92 11.20 -19.03
CA GLU A 71 -8.21 11.77 -18.64
C GLU A 71 -9.39 10.79 -18.73
N ILE A 72 -9.20 9.65 -19.41
CA ILE A 72 -10.16 8.55 -19.49
C ILE A 72 -9.65 7.36 -18.68
N THR A 73 -8.55 6.75 -19.12
CA THR A 73 -8.15 5.41 -18.66
C THR A 73 -7.58 5.45 -17.26
N GLU A 74 -6.68 6.41 -16.99
CA GLU A 74 -6.05 6.57 -15.69
C GLU A 74 -7.09 7.03 -14.64
N GLN A 75 -7.95 7.98 -14.99
CA GLN A 75 -9.04 8.41 -14.09
C GLN A 75 -10.01 7.25 -13.80
N ALA A 76 -10.45 6.52 -14.84
CA ALA A 76 -11.32 5.36 -14.65
C ALA A 76 -10.66 4.28 -13.79
N PHE A 77 -9.35 4.09 -13.91
CA PHE A 77 -8.59 3.16 -13.07
C PHE A 77 -8.54 3.59 -11.61
N ALA A 78 -8.25 4.87 -11.34
CA ALA A 78 -8.23 5.39 -9.98
C ALA A 78 -9.62 5.25 -9.30
N ASP A 79 -10.69 5.52 -10.05
CA ASP A 79 -12.07 5.35 -9.59
C ASP A 79 -12.41 3.86 -9.35
N PHE A 80 -11.96 2.96 -10.23
CA PHE A 80 -12.09 1.51 -10.05
C PHE A 80 -11.43 1.05 -8.75
N VAL A 81 -10.18 1.47 -8.52
CA VAL A 81 -9.43 1.15 -7.29
C VAL A 81 -10.18 1.64 -6.04
N CYS A 82 -10.80 2.83 -6.08
CA CYS A 82 -11.57 3.35 -4.95
C CYS A 82 -12.81 2.51 -4.61
N ILE A 83 -13.35 1.74 -5.56
CA ILE A 83 -14.53 0.89 -5.37
C ILE A 83 -14.15 -0.45 -4.74
N LEU A 84 -12.99 -1.02 -5.09
CA LEU A 84 -12.56 -2.37 -4.70
C LEU A 84 -12.64 -2.66 -3.18
N PRO A 85 -12.26 -1.74 -2.25
CA PRO A 85 -12.38 -2.00 -0.81
C PRO A 85 -13.80 -2.32 -0.33
N TYR A 86 -14.82 -1.92 -1.07
CA TYR A 86 -16.23 -2.13 -0.71
C TYR A 86 -16.85 -3.35 -1.39
N ALA A 87 -16.12 -4.00 -2.30
CA ALA A 87 -16.58 -5.14 -3.09
C ALA A 87 -16.02 -6.45 -2.49
N PRO A 88 -16.85 -7.28 -1.83
CA PRO A 88 -16.45 -8.64 -1.41
C PRO A 88 -15.77 -9.47 -2.51
N ARG A 89 -16.12 -9.23 -3.78
CA ARG A 89 -15.59 -9.92 -4.96
C ARG A 89 -14.51 -9.11 -5.71
N ALA A 90 -13.78 -8.23 -5.01
CA ALA A 90 -12.70 -7.43 -5.58
C ALA A 90 -11.68 -8.25 -6.39
N GLY A 91 -11.28 -9.43 -5.90
CA GLY A 91 -10.37 -10.33 -6.64
C GLY A 91 -10.91 -10.69 -8.03
N ALA A 92 -12.16 -11.12 -8.12
CA ALA A 92 -12.80 -11.47 -9.39
C ALA A 92 -12.96 -10.26 -10.34
N ALA A 93 -13.15 -9.06 -9.79
CA ALA A 93 -13.20 -7.84 -10.59
C ALA A 93 -11.83 -7.49 -11.19
N VAL A 94 -10.75 -7.66 -10.42
CA VAL A 94 -9.37 -7.48 -10.90
C VAL A 94 -9.01 -8.54 -11.95
N ASP A 95 -9.38 -9.81 -11.73
CA ASP A 95 -9.18 -10.89 -12.71
C ASP A 95 -9.90 -10.57 -14.03
N SER A 96 -11.14 -10.04 -13.95
CA SER A 96 -11.91 -9.62 -15.12
C SER A 96 -11.25 -8.48 -15.90
N LEU A 97 -10.69 -7.48 -15.20
CA LEU A 97 -9.93 -6.39 -15.83
C LEU A 97 -8.76 -6.95 -16.66
N PHE A 98 -7.92 -7.79 -16.05
CA PHE A 98 -6.74 -8.32 -16.73
C PHE A 98 -7.09 -9.29 -17.85
N ALA A 99 -8.04 -10.21 -17.64
CA ALA A 99 -8.50 -11.13 -18.68
C ALA A 99 -9.03 -10.41 -19.92
N ARG A 100 -9.66 -9.24 -19.74
CA ARG A 100 -10.12 -8.40 -20.86
C ARG A 100 -9.00 -7.62 -21.52
N ALA A 101 -8.01 -7.18 -20.75
CA ALA A 101 -6.84 -6.48 -21.28
C ALA A 101 -5.91 -7.39 -22.10
N GLU A 102 -6.02 -8.72 -21.96
CA GLU A 102 -5.20 -9.70 -22.70
C GLU A 102 -5.34 -9.62 -24.23
N VAL A 103 -6.41 -8.99 -24.76
CA VAL A 103 -6.56 -8.78 -26.21
C VAL A 103 -5.45 -7.90 -26.81
N ALA A 104 -4.78 -7.07 -25.99
CA ALA A 104 -3.72 -6.18 -26.43
C ALA A 104 -2.65 -6.01 -25.34
N LYS A 105 -1.45 -6.59 -25.56
CA LYS A 105 -0.33 -6.54 -24.60
C LYS A 105 0.00 -5.12 -24.13
N GLY A 106 -0.07 -4.12 -25.00
CA GLY A 106 0.14 -2.72 -24.63
C GLY A 106 -0.89 -2.18 -23.62
N MET A 107 -2.17 -2.57 -23.75
CA MET A 107 -3.21 -2.20 -22.80
C MET A 107 -3.04 -2.94 -21.47
N PHE A 108 -2.71 -4.24 -21.53
CA PHE A 108 -2.40 -5.04 -20.35
C PHE A 108 -1.25 -4.45 -19.53
N CYS A 109 -0.12 -4.16 -20.18
CA CYS A 109 1.04 -3.53 -19.55
C CYS A 109 0.69 -2.15 -18.97
N HIS A 110 -0.15 -1.37 -19.65
CA HIS A 110 -0.59 -0.08 -19.12
C HIS A 110 -1.36 -0.21 -17.80
N PHE A 111 -2.27 -1.19 -17.68
CA PHE A 111 -2.96 -1.45 -16.40
C PHE A 111 -2.02 -1.99 -15.31
N MET A 112 -0.95 -2.70 -15.67
CA MET A 112 0.12 -3.05 -14.71
C MET A 112 0.80 -1.78 -14.19
N GLU A 113 1.24 -0.89 -15.08
CA GLU A 113 1.89 0.38 -14.72
C GLU A 113 1.01 1.27 -13.83
N LEU A 114 -0.31 1.30 -14.09
CA LEU A 114 -1.26 2.00 -13.25
C LEU A 114 -1.41 1.32 -11.86
N GLY A 115 -1.40 -0.01 -11.82
CA GLY A 115 -1.35 -0.77 -10.56
C GLY A 115 -0.14 -0.39 -9.72
N ASP A 116 1.06 -0.38 -10.32
CA ASP A 116 2.31 0.01 -9.66
C ASP A 116 2.21 1.45 -9.12
N LYS A 117 1.80 2.38 -9.98
CA LYS A 117 1.69 3.81 -9.67
C LYS A 117 0.75 4.11 -8.51
N TYR A 118 -0.43 3.48 -8.47
CA TYR A 118 -1.46 3.83 -7.51
C TYR A 118 -1.45 2.95 -6.26
N LEU A 119 -1.15 1.66 -6.40
CA LEU A 119 -1.30 0.72 -5.30
C LEU A 119 0.02 0.35 -4.62
N ASP A 120 1.17 0.48 -5.29
CA ASP A 120 2.48 0.07 -4.76
C ASP A 120 3.42 1.22 -4.38
N GLU A 121 3.26 2.40 -5.00
CA GLU A 121 4.03 3.60 -4.66
C GLU A 121 3.63 4.14 -3.28
N PRO A 122 4.53 4.18 -2.27
CA PRO A 122 4.15 4.57 -0.90
C PRO A 122 3.69 6.03 -0.75
N ALA A 123 4.05 6.90 -1.69
CA ALA A 123 3.55 8.28 -1.72
C ALA A 123 2.12 8.40 -2.31
N SER A 124 1.58 7.33 -2.89
CA SER A 124 0.24 7.32 -3.46
C SER A 124 -0.83 7.40 -2.36
N PRO A 125 -1.86 8.26 -2.48
CA PRO A 125 -3.00 8.25 -1.57
C PRO A 125 -3.86 6.99 -1.71
N LEU A 126 -3.67 6.20 -2.78
CA LEU A 126 -4.36 4.94 -3.02
C LEU A 126 -3.48 3.72 -2.70
N TYR A 127 -2.30 3.92 -2.12
CA TYR A 127 -1.39 2.84 -1.74
C TYR A 127 -2.12 1.79 -0.90
N ASN A 128 -2.07 0.53 -1.34
CA ASN A 128 -2.76 -0.57 -0.68
C ASN A 128 -2.13 -1.91 -1.09
N GLU A 129 -1.31 -2.47 -0.20
CA GLU A 129 -0.60 -3.74 -0.45
C GLU A 129 -1.58 -4.91 -0.70
N GLU A 130 -2.71 -4.97 0.00
CA GLU A 130 -3.65 -6.08 -0.13
C GLU A 130 -4.37 -6.06 -1.48
N LEU A 131 -4.75 -4.86 -1.97
CA LEU A 131 -5.29 -4.71 -3.32
C LEU A 131 -4.22 -4.95 -4.39
N TYR A 132 -3.01 -4.41 -4.22
CA TYR A 132 -1.93 -4.64 -5.17
C TYR A 132 -1.58 -6.13 -5.31
N ALA A 133 -1.67 -6.90 -4.21
CA ALA A 133 -1.47 -8.35 -4.26
C ALA A 133 -2.50 -9.06 -5.18
N LEU A 134 -3.72 -8.53 -5.34
CA LEU A 134 -4.69 -9.05 -6.31
C LEU A 134 -4.20 -8.83 -7.75
N PHE A 135 -3.68 -7.63 -8.03
CA PHE A 135 -3.14 -7.27 -9.34
C PHE A 135 -1.94 -8.14 -9.71
N LEU A 136 -1.01 -8.34 -8.78
CA LEU A 136 0.15 -9.21 -8.98
C LEU A 136 -0.27 -10.66 -9.27
N ARG A 137 -1.29 -11.19 -8.57
CA ARG A 137 -1.81 -12.55 -8.85
C ARG A 137 -2.40 -12.65 -10.25
N ALA A 138 -3.24 -11.69 -10.65
CA ALA A 138 -3.81 -11.66 -11.99
C ALA A 138 -2.73 -11.59 -13.09
N GLN A 139 -1.64 -10.84 -12.86
CA GLN A 139 -0.47 -10.82 -13.76
C GLN A 139 0.21 -12.19 -13.86
N LEU A 140 0.40 -12.88 -12.72
CA LEU A 140 1.03 -14.21 -12.68
C LEU A 140 0.18 -15.29 -13.36
N ASP A 141 -1.14 -15.16 -13.30
CA ASP A 141 -2.08 -16.11 -13.91
C ASP A 141 -2.27 -15.87 -15.41
N SER A 142 -1.93 -14.69 -15.93
CA SER A 142 -2.11 -14.35 -17.35
C SER A 142 -1.21 -15.19 -18.27
N PRO A 143 -1.75 -15.76 -19.36
CA PRO A 143 -0.96 -16.42 -20.41
C PRO A 143 -0.26 -15.41 -21.34
N LEU A 144 -0.56 -14.11 -21.25
CA LEU A 144 0.02 -13.07 -22.09
C LEU A 144 1.46 -12.72 -21.69
N LEU A 145 1.79 -12.89 -20.41
CA LEU A 145 3.12 -12.63 -19.88
C LEU A 145 4.02 -13.87 -20.00
N GLU A 146 5.23 -13.66 -20.50
CA GLU A 146 6.29 -14.67 -20.49
C GLU A 146 6.81 -14.90 -19.07
N GLU A 147 7.45 -16.05 -18.82
CA GLU A 147 7.97 -16.38 -17.49
C GLU A 147 8.99 -15.37 -16.97
N VAL A 148 9.76 -14.74 -17.86
CA VAL A 148 10.70 -13.67 -17.51
C VAL A 148 9.97 -12.40 -17.03
N GLU A 149 8.83 -12.07 -17.63
CA GLU A 149 7.99 -10.92 -17.25
C GLU A 149 7.30 -11.17 -15.90
N LYS A 150 7.09 -12.44 -15.54
CA LYS A 150 6.51 -12.84 -14.24
C LYS A 150 7.50 -12.82 -13.07
N ILE A 151 8.82 -12.68 -13.31
CA ILE A 151 9.83 -12.66 -12.24
C ILE A 151 9.60 -11.48 -11.28
N GLY A 152 9.39 -10.27 -11.82
CA GLY A 152 9.14 -9.07 -11.03
C GLY A 152 7.91 -9.21 -10.13
N PRO A 153 6.71 -9.46 -10.70
CA PRO A 153 5.49 -9.65 -9.94
C PRO A 153 5.57 -10.76 -8.89
N ARG A 154 6.20 -11.89 -9.22
CA ARG A 154 6.39 -13.03 -8.31
C ARG A 154 7.26 -12.65 -7.12
N THR A 155 8.38 -11.97 -7.39
CA THR A 155 9.32 -11.51 -6.36
C THR A 155 8.64 -10.48 -5.45
N ARG A 156 7.91 -9.53 -6.04
CA ARG A 156 7.15 -8.51 -5.32
C ARG A 156 6.12 -9.13 -4.39
N LEU A 157 5.30 -10.04 -4.90
CA LEU A 157 4.28 -10.75 -4.12
C LEU A 157 4.90 -11.57 -2.99
N ALA A 158 6.05 -12.21 -3.23
CA ALA A 158 6.78 -12.98 -2.22
C ALA A 158 7.35 -12.12 -1.09
N VAL A 159 7.77 -10.87 -1.36
CA VAL A 159 8.20 -9.94 -0.31
C VAL A 159 7.00 -9.40 0.47
N MET A 160 5.92 -9.04 -0.23
CA MET A 160 4.71 -8.52 0.41
C MET A 160 4.04 -9.55 1.32
N SER A 161 4.16 -10.84 1.00
CA SER A 161 3.60 -11.91 1.81
C SER A 161 4.36 -12.20 3.10
N LYS A 162 5.57 -11.66 3.27
CA LYS A 162 6.32 -11.74 4.52
C LYS A 162 5.77 -10.74 5.54
N ASN A 163 5.82 -11.12 6.82
CA ASN A 163 5.48 -10.27 7.96
C ASN A 163 4.08 -9.63 7.86
N ARG A 164 3.07 -10.35 7.36
CA ARG A 164 1.70 -9.81 7.30
C ARG A 164 1.10 -9.70 8.69
N PRO A 165 0.16 -8.76 8.93
CA PRO A 165 -0.60 -8.72 10.17
C PRO A 165 -1.17 -10.11 10.53
N GLY A 166 -0.89 -10.57 11.75
CA GLY A 166 -1.23 -11.90 12.25
C GLY A 166 -0.11 -12.95 12.16
N ASP A 167 0.80 -12.83 11.18
CA ASP A 167 1.96 -13.71 11.03
C ASP A 167 3.00 -13.44 12.11
N ARG A 168 3.82 -14.44 12.41
CA ARG A 168 5.02 -14.23 13.21
C ARG A 168 6.06 -13.51 12.34
N ALA A 169 6.60 -12.42 12.84
CA ALA A 169 7.66 -11.67 12.16
C ALA A 169 8.90 -12.53 11.97
N GLU A 170 9.53 -12.40 10.80
CA GLU A 170 10.79 -13.03 10.47
C GLU A 170 11.87 -12.58 11.45
N ASP A 171 12.58 -13.55 12.00
CA ASP A 171 13.61 -13.30 12.99
C ASP A 171 14.89 -12.80 12.31
N PHE A 172 15.60 -11.89 12.96
CA PHE A 172 16.87 -11.37 12.46
C PHE A 172 17.78 -11.01 13.62
N THR A 173 19.08 -10.98 13.33
CA THR A 173 20.12 -10.52 14.25
C THR A 173 20.53 -9.09 13.92
N PHE A 174 20.98 -8.37 14.94
CA PHE A 174 21.45 -7.00 14.78
C PHE A 174 22.61 -6.72 15.73
N ARG A 175 23.45 -5.73 15.40
CA ARG A 175 24.54 -5.27 16.26
C ARG A 175 24.15 -3.97 16.95
N CYS A 176 24.28 -3.93 18.28
CA CYS A 176 24.03 -2.75 19.10
C CYS A 176 25.25 -1.81 19.10
N ARG A 177 25.02 -0.56 19.53
CA ARG A 177 26.08 0.47 19.58
C ARG A 177 27.23 0.13 20.54
N ASP A 178 26.94 -0.64 21.60
CA ASP A 178 27.94 -1.16 22.54
C ASP A 178 28.74 -2.35 22.00
N GLY A 179 28.46 -2.80 20.76
CA GLY A 179 29.10 -3.94 20.13
C GLY A 179 28.45 -5.30 20.44
N SER A 180 27.47 -5.35 21.34
CA SER A 180 26.70 -6.57 21.59
C SER A 180 25.86 -6.94 20.37
N ARG A 181 25.57 -8.24 20.23
CA ARG A 181 24.62 -8.75 19.24
C ARG A 181 23.31 -9.09 19.92
N GLY A 182 22.20 -8.77 19.27
CA GLY A 182 20.86 -9.13 19.69
C GLY A 182 20.11 -9.85 18.58
N ARG A 183 18.98 -10.45 18.95
CA ARG A 183 18.06 -11.14 18.03
C ARG A 183 16.63 -10.72 18.36
N LEU A 184 15.81 -10.48 17.34
CA LEU A 184 14.43 -10.02 17.53
C LEU A 184 13.63 -10.94 18.47
N SER A 185 13.72 -12.25 18.25
CA SER A 185 13.00 -13.25 19.04
C SER A 185 13.40 -13.30 20.52
N GLU A 186 14.57 -12.78 20.90
CA GLU A 186 15.07 -12.75 22.28
C GLU A 186 14.58 -11.54 23.08
N ILE A 187 13.96 -10.55 22.41
CA ILE A 187 13.46 -9.34 23.05
C ILE A 187 12.18 -9.67 23.85
N GLY A 188 12.30 -9.69 25.18
CA GLY A 188 11.16 -9.87 26.08
C GLY A 188 10.42 -8.56 26.37
N ALA A 189 9.30 -8.32 25.68
CA ALA A 189 8.39 -7.18 25.93
C ALA A 189 6.95 -7.55 25.52
N GLU A 190 5.96 -6.85 26.08
CA GLU A 190 4.55 -7.02 25.67
C GLU A 190 4.32 -6.57 24.22
N TYR A 191 5.01 -5.50 23.83
CA TYR A 191 5.06 -5.01 22.46
C TYR A 191 6.51 -4.76 22.02
N THR A 192 6.78 -4.95 20.74
CA THR A 192 8.06 -4.60 20.12
C THR A 192 7.80 -3.71 18.92
N LEU A 193 8.32 -2.48 18.94
CA LEU A 193 8.26 -1.54 17.82
C LEU A 193 9.57 -1.60 17.06
N LEU A 194 9.54 -2.10 15.83
CA LEU A 194 10.66 -2.07 14.91
C LEU A 194 10.61 -0.77 14.10
N TYR A 195 11.73 -0.07 14.05
CA TYR A 195 11.91 1.16 13.31
C TYR A 195 13.16 1.04 12.42
N PHE A 196 12.96 0.63 11.17
CA PHE A 196 14.02 0.55 10.17
C PHE A 196 14.25 1.94 9.58
N ASN A 197 15.51 2.37 9.56
CA ASN A 197 15.86 3.74 9.18
C ASN A 197 17.23 3.86 8.52
N ALA A 198 17.48 5.02 7.92
CA ALA A 198 18.79 5.41 7.39
C ALA A 198 19.19 6.81 7.93
N PRO A 199 20.49 7.12 8.09
CA PRO A 199 20.95 8.39 8.67
C PRO A 199 20.53 9.62 7.84
N ASP A 200 20.67 9.52 6.52
CA ASP A 200 20.44 10.63 5.56
C ASP A 200 18.98 10.75 5.11
N CYS A 201 18.04 10.25 5.91
CA CYS A 201 16.62 10.21 5.60
C CYS A 201 15.84 11.26 6.42
N ALA A 202 15.36 12.31 5.75
CA ALA A 202 14.57 13.38 6.40
C ALA A 202 13.28 12.85 7.03
N ASP A 203 12.64 11.88 6.37
CA ASP A 203 11.38 11.26 6.79
C ASP A 203 11.60 10.38 8.02
N CYS A 204 12.75 9.71 8.07
CA CYS A 204 13.21 8.95 9.22
C CYS A 204 13.39 9.87 10.43
N ARG A 205 14.06 11.03 10.26
CA ARG A 205 14.20 12.01 11.35
C ARG A 205 12.84 12.50 11.87
N ARG A 206 11.87 12.75 10.98
CA ARG A 206 10.51 13.15 11.37
C ARG A 206 9.78 12.04 12.14
N ALA A 207 9.83 10.80 11.64
CA ALA A 207 9.23 9.65 12.31
C ALA A 207 9.85 9.38 13.69
N LYS A 208 11.19 9.46 13.80
CA LYS A 208 11.92 9.32 15.07
C LYS A 208 11.47 10.39 16.07
N ALA A 209 11.39 11.64 15.66
CA ALA A 209 10.94 12.74 16.51
C ALA A 209 9.47 12.57 16.97
N TYR A 210 8.59 12.12 16.07
CA TYR A 210 7.20 11.82 16.42
C TYR A 210 7.11 10.70 17.48
N LEU A 211 7.74 9.56 17.22
CA LEU A 211 7.71 8.41 18.12
C LEU A 211 8.33 8.74 19.49
N ALA A 212 9.44 9.48 19.52
CA ALA A 212 10.10 9.89 20.76
C ALA A 212 9.28 10.91 21.58
N SER A 213 8.41 11.70 20.95
CA SER A 213 7.52 12.66 21.62
C SER A 213 6.14 12.08 21.98
N SER A 214 5.83 10.86 21.52
CA SER A 214 4.56 10.19 21.82
C SER A 214 4.48 9.78 23.29
N SER A 215 3.46 10.28 23.99
CA SER A 215 3.20 9.93 25.40
C SER A 215 2.86 8.46 25.60
N ALA A 216 2.20 7.83 24.62
CA ALA A 216 1.89 6.40 24.65
C ALA A 216 3.16 5.54 24.58
N VAL A 217 4.06 5.88 23.65
CA VAL A 217 5.38 5.21 23.51
C VAL A 217 6.21 5.41 24.77
N ALA A 218 6.33 6.66 25.26
CA ALA A 218 7.09 6.97 26.45
C ALA A 218 6.52 6.33 27.74
N GLY A 219 5.20 6.23 27.86
CA GLY A 219 4.52 5.52 28.95
C GLY A 219 4.89 4.05 28.97
N LEU A 220 4.68 3.35 27.85
CA LEU A 220 4.95 1.91 27.75
C LEU A 220 6.42 1.54 27.87
N LEU A 221 7.34 2.42 27.43
CA LEU A 221 8.78 2.25 27.66
C LEU A 221 9.13 2.33 29.15
N ARG A 222 8.58 3.32 29.88
CA ARG A 222 8.80 3.45 31.33
C ARG A 222 8.27 2.25 32.10
N ASP A 223 7.12 1.72 31.68
CA ASP A 223 6.50 0.54 32.29
C ASP A 223 7.15 -0.77 31.85
N LYS A 224 8.18 -0.73 30.98
CA LYS A 224 8.87 -1.89 30.40
C LYS A 224 7.93 -2.83 29.63
N ARG A 225 6.80 -2.31 29.14
CA ARG A 225 5.83 -3.04 28.31
C ARG A 225 6.18 -2.95 26.82
N LEU A 226 6.84 -1.88 26.40
CA LEU A 226 7.31 -1.68 25.02
C LEU A 226 8.83 -1.74 24.95
N ALA A 227 9.35 -2.46 23.95
CA ALA A 227 10.71 -2.30 23.46
C ALA A 227 10.69 -1.61 22.10
N VAL A 228 11.48 -0.55 21.92
CA VAL A 228 11.69 0.07 20.60
C VAL A 228 13.05 -0.34 20.07
N VAL A 229 13.10 -0.91 18.87
CA VAL A 229 14.32 -1.34 18.19
C VAL A 229 14.51 -0.47 16.96
N SER A 230 15.46 0.46 17.04
CA SER A 230 15.87 1.31 15.92
C SER A 230 16.98 0.59 15.17
N VAL A 231 16.67 0.08 13.97
CA VAL A 231 17.63 -0.65 13.15
C VAL A 231 18.04 0.22 11.97
N CYS A 232 19.29 0.66 11.97
CA CYS A 232 19.88 1.35 10.84
C CYS A 232 20.24 0.34 9.74
N ILE A 233 19.82 0.61 8.50
CA ILE A 233 20.06 -0.26 7.34
C ILE A 233 20.85 0.48 6.26
N GLY A 234 21.57 -0.27 5.43
CA GLY A 234 22.16 0.25 4.19
C GLY A 234 23.20 1.35 4.35
N THR A 235 23.83 1.46 5.52
CA THR A 235 24.84 2.49 5.82
C THR A 235 26.11 1.89 6.37
N ASP A 236 27.21 2.66 6.26
CA ASP A 236 28.45 2.37 6.95
C ASP A 236 28.25 2.47 8.49
N PRO A 237 28.76 1.50 9.27
CA PRO A 237 28.76 1.54 10.73
C PRO A 237 29.30 2.84 11.35
N GLU A 238 30.30 3.48 10.77
CA GLU A 238 30.87 4.74 11.28
C GLU A 238 29.89 5.90 11.13
N VAL A 239 29.18 5.99 10.00
CA VAL A 239 28.11 6.99 9.81
C VAL A 239 26.97 6.77 10.80
N TRP A 240 26.57 5.51 11.03
CA TRP A 240 25.54 5.20 12.02
C TRP A 240 25.98 5.59 13.45
N LYS A 241 27.24 5.40 13.83
CA LYS A 241 27.77 5.80 15.15
C LYS A 241 27.72 7.31 15.40
N GLU A 242 27.65 8.13 14.36
CA GLU A 242 27.46 9.59 14.51
C GLU A 242 26.00 9.98 14.75
N THR A 243 25.05 9.09 14.46
CA THR A 243 23.62 9.36 14.67
C THR A 243 23.23 9.30 16.15
N VAL A 244 22.16 10.00 16.51
CA VAL A 244 21.58 9.98 17.85
C VAL A 244 20.35 9.08 17.90
N CYS A 245 20.29 8.23 18.94
CA CYS A 245 19.14 7.41 19.27
C CYS A 245 18.50 7.87 20.60
N PRO A 246 17.15 7.97 20.69
CA PRO A 246 16.47 8.30 21.93
C PRO A 246 16.82 7.34 23.08
N THR A 247 16.89 7.88 24.30
CA THR A 247 17.16 7.07 25.49
C THR A 247 16.10 5.98 25.69
N GLY A 248 16.54 4.77 26.05
CA GLY A 248 15.67 3.62 26.30
C GLY A 248 15.33 2.81 25.04
N TRP A 249 15.70 3.29 23.85
CA TRP A 249 15.60 2.52 22.62
C TRP A 249 16.81 1.59 22.46
N ILE A 250 16.60 0.43 21.84
CA ILE A 250 17.67 -0.43 21.36
C ILE A 250 18.15 0.19 20.05
N ASP A 251 19.37 0.73 20.06
CA ASP A 251 20.01 1.31 18.89
C ASP A 251 20.91 0.29 18.21
N ALA A 252 20.55 -0.09 17.00
CA ALA A 252 21.13 -1.22 16.29
C ALA A 252 21.40 -0.91 14.82
N ILE A 253 22.27 -1.72 14.22
CA ILE A 253 22.59 -1.74 12.79
C ILE A 253 22.49 -3.16 12.25
N ASP A 254 22.00 -3.30 11.02
CA ASP A 254 22.17 -4.49 10.18
C ASP A 254 23.46 -4.36 9.38
N GLU A 255 24.59 -4.64 10.03
CA GLU A 255 25.94 -4.44 9.49
C GLU A 255 26.21 -5.32 8.25
N GLU A 256 25.67 -6.53 8.26
CA GLU A 256 25.79 -7.49 7.16
C GLU A 256 24.76 -7.23 6.03
N GLN A 257 23.87 -6.23 6.21
CA GLN A 257 22.84 -5.81 5.26
C GLN A 257 21.89 -6.95 4.81
N THR A 258 21.74 -7.96 5.65
CA THR A 258 20.94 -9.16 5.39
C THR A 258 19.47 -8.86 5.21
N LEU A 259 18.93 -7.86 5.94
CA LEU A 259 17.51 -7.49 5.88
C LEU A 259 17.12 -7.02 4.48
N MET A 260 18.00 -6.26 3.82
CA MET A 260 17.77 -5.76 2.47
C MET A 260 18.12 -6.81 1.41
N HIS A 261 19.28 -7.47 1.53
CA HIS A 261 19.75 -8.44 0.55
C HIS A 261 18.80 -9.65 0.43
N ASP A 262 18.36 -10.20 1.56
CA ASP A 262 17.48 -11.39 1.59
C ASP A 262 15.99 -11.01 1.58
N ALA A 263 15.70 -9.69 1.47
CA ALA A 263 14.36 -9.11 1.53
C ALA A 263 13.54 -9.69 2.70
N VAL A 264 14.12 -9.72 3.90
CA VAL A 264 13.50 -10.28 5.11
C VAL A 264 12.26 -9.47 5.49
N TYR A 265 12.34 -8.15 5.30
CA TYR A 265 11.26 -7.18 5.46
C TYR A 265 11.09 -6.37 4.16
N ASP A 266 9.90 -5.80 3.92
CA ASP A 266 9.71 -4.83 2.83
C ASP A 266 10.31 -3.48 3.26
N LEU A 267 11.57 -3.24 2.86
CA LEU A 267 12.36 -2.06 3.22
C LEU A 267 12.65 -1.13 2.03
N ARG A 268 11.84 -1.19 0.97
CA ARG A 268 12.02 -0.35 -0.23
C ARG A 268 11.97 1.14 0.08
N THR A 269 11.18 1.51 1.09
CA THR A 269 11.11 2.87 1.60
C THR A 269 11.38 2.87 3.09
N VAL A 270 12.24 3.79 3.53
CA VAL A 270 12.46 4.10 4.94
C VAL A 270 11.89 5.48 5.25
N PRO A 271 11.34 5.70 6.47
CA PRO A 271 11.28 4.74 7.56
C PRO A 271 10.23 3.63 7.34
N ALA A 272 10.57 2.40 7.70
CA ALA A 272 9.62 1.29 7.75
C ALA A 272 9.36 0.90 9.21
N ILE A 273 8.09 0.83 9.60
CA ILE A 273 7.69 0.66 11.01
C ILE A 273 6.78 -0.55 11.14
N TYR A 274 7.13 -1.43 12.08
CA TYR A 274 6.35 -2.61 12.41
C TYR A 274 6.07 -2.63 13.90
N LEU A 275 4.83 -2.92 14.28
CA LEU A 275 4.47 -3.15 15.68
C LEU A 275 4.17 -4.63 15.87
N LEU A 276 4.79 -5.25 16.86
CA LEU A 276 4.68 -6.66 17.16
C LEU A 276 4.12 -6.90 18.56
N ASP A 277 3.42 -8.02 18.74
CA ASP A 277 2.97 -8.49 20.05
C ASP A 277 4.07 -9.23 20.85
N ARG A 278 3.72 -9.70 22.05
CA ARG A 278 4.60 -10.49 22.94
C ARG A 278 5.21 -11.74 22.29
N ASN A 279 4.52 -12.33 21.31
CA ASN A 279 4.94 -13.52 20.58
C ASN A 279 5.60 -13.17 19.23
N LYS A 280 5.92 -11.89 19.02
CA LYS A 280 6.45 -11.34 17.77
C LYS A 280 5.50 -11.51 16.58
N ARG A 281 4.19 -11.61 16.82
CA ARG A 281 3.20 -11.53 15.74
C ARG A 281 3.03 -10.08 15.31
N VAL A 282 2.97 -9.86 14.01
CA VAL A 282 2.80 -8.53 13.42
C VAL A 282 1.40 -8.03 13.71
N LEU A 283 1.31 -6.86 14.34
CA LEU A 283 0.07 -6.14 14.60
C LEU A 283 -0.13 -5.06 13.54
N LEU A 284 0.95 -4.34 13.22
CA LEU A 284 1.00 -3.31 12.19
C LEU A 284 2.23 -3.54 11.32
N LYS A 285 2.06 -3.41 10.00
CA LYS A 285 3.11 -3.54 8.97
C LYS A 285 3.21 -2.23 8.21
N ASN A 286 4.42 -1.73 8.00
CA ASN A 286 4.70 -0.49 7.25
C ASN A 286 3.82 0.70 7.70
N ALA A 287 3.53 0.78 9.01
CA ALA A 287 2.58 1.73 9.56
C ALA A 287 3.17 3.14 9.65
N ALA A 288 2.29 4.14 9.54
CA ALA A 288 2.68 5.51 9.80
C ALA A 288 2.96 5.72 11.32
N PRO A 289 3.86 6.65 11.70
CA PRO A 289 4.15 6.89 13.12
C PRO A 289 2.92 7.23 13.97
N ASP A 290 1.96 7.95 13.40
CA ASP A 290 0.71 8.35 14.05
C ASP A 290 -0.32 7.23 14.17
N GLU A 291 -0.33 6.30 13.22
CA GLU A 291 -1.09 5.06 13.33
C GLU A 291 -0.60 4.23 14.53
N VAL A 292 0.72 4.07 14.67
CA VAL A 292 1.32 3.39 15.83
C VAL A 292 0.97 4.09 17.13
N GLY A 293 1.09 5.42 17.17
CA GLY A 293 0.74 6.22 18.34
C GLY A 293 -0.73 6.04 18.75
N SER A 294 -1.64 6.06 17.79
CA SER A 294 -3.07 5.87 18.01
C SER A 294 -3.40 4.45 18.48
N TRP A 295 -2.77 3.44 17.88
CA TRP A 295 -2.95 2.04 18.26
C TRP A 295 -2.52 1.79 19.70
N LEU A 296 -1.35 2.31 20.11
CA LEU A 296 -0.82 2.16 21.47
C LEU A 296 -1.62 2.96 22.51
N ALA A 297 -2.21 4.10 22.13
CA ALA A 297 -3.02 4.91 23.02
C ALA A 297 -4.41 4.31 23.29
N GLY A 298 -4.93 3.48 22.37
CA GLY A 298 -6.22 2.80 22.52
C GLY A 298 -6.19 1.53 23.39
N ARG A 299 -5.10 1.29 24.14
CA ARG A 299 -4.86 0.08 24.92
C ARG A 299 -4.64 0.37 26.40
#